data_AF-A0A842STZ5-F1
#
_entry.id   AF-A0A842STZ5-F1
#
_cell.length_a   1.000
_cell.length_b   1.000
_cell.length_c   1.000
_cell.angle_alpha   90.00
_cell.angle_beta   90.00
_cell.angle_gamma   90.00
#
_symmetry.space_group_name_H-M   'P 1'
#
loop_
_entity.id
_entity.type
_entity.pdbx_description
1 polymer ?
#
loop_
_entity_poly.entity_id
_entity_poly.type
_entity_poly.pdbx_seq_one_letter_code
_entity_poly.pdbx_strand_id
1 'polypeptide(L)' 'MSKFERYKKNSETYIYPHKHCQRCGEMIKESYTYCPDCYKLLKEKKKKKGLLNRIKGIFSRKKEQN' A
#
# COMPACT_ATOMS: atom_id res chain seq x y z
N MET A 1 -22.49 48.38 -12.50
CA MET A 1 -21.60 47.19 -12.40
C MET A 1 -21.21 46.77 -13.80
N SER A 2 -19.91 46.83 -14.09
CA SER A 2 -19.35 46.61 -15.42
C SER A 2 -19.38 45.11 -15.78
N LYS A 3 -19.56 44.78 -17.07
CA LYS A 3 -19.52 43.40 -17.60
C LYS A 3 -18.23 42.66 -17.21
N PHE A 4 -17.14 43.40 -16.97
CA PHE A 4 -15.83 42.88 -16.58
C PHE A 4 -15.75 42.40 -15.13
N GLU A 5 -16.65 42.84 -14.24
CA GLU A 5 -16.63 42.45 -12.82
C GLU A 5 -17.16 41.03 -12.58
N ARG A 6 -17.93 40.47 -13.53
CA ARG A 6 -18.50 39.11 -13.44
C ARG A 6 -17.49 37.98 -13.66
N TYR A 7 -16.31 38.28 -14.21
CA TYR A 7 -15.30 37.28 -14.56
C TYR A 7 -14.24 37.00 -13.49
N LYS A 8 -14.27 37.69 -12.34
CA LYS A 8 -13.35 37.42 -11.21
C LYS A 8 -13.89 36.35 -10.25
N LYS A 9 -14.28 35.19 -10.79
CA LYS A 9 -14.52 33.99 -9.98
C LYS A 9 -13.82 32.81 -10.61
N ASN A 10 -12.51 32.75 -10.43
CA ASN A 10 -11.80 31.48 -10.47
C ASN A 10 -10.93 31.45 -9.23
N SER A 11 -11.43 30.76 -8.21
CA SER A 11 -10.63 30.33 -7.07
C SER A 11 -9.47 29.49 -7.60
N GLU A 12 -8.32 30.12 -7.78
CA GLU A 12 -7.03 29.51 -8.15
C GLU A 12 -6.46 28.66 -7.00
N THR A 13 -7.29 27.82 -6.37
CA THR A 13 -6.79 26.79 -5.46
C THR A 13 -6.24 25.66 -6.30
N TYR A 14 -4.94 25.73 -6.58
CA TYR A 14 -4.18 24.64 -7.17
C TYR A 14 -4.28 23.40 -6.27
N ILE A 15 -5.07 22.41 -6.70
CA ILE A 15 -5.22 21.13 -5.97
C ILE A 15 -4.03 20.25 -6.35
N TYR A 16 -3.13 20.05 -5.39
CA TYR A 16 -1.94 19.23 -5.58
C TYR A 16 -2.30 17.73 -5.72
N PRO A 17 -1.82 17.02 -6.75
CA PRO A 17 -2.18 15.63 -6.98
C PRO A 17 -1.48 14.71 -5.96
N HIS A 18 -2.21 14.25 -4.95
CA HIS A 18 -1.69 13.30 -3.98
C HIS A 18 -1.66 11.86 -4.53
N LYS A 19 -0.56 11.13 -4.30
CA LYS A 19 -0.45 9.70 -4.63
C LYS A 19 -1.28 8.88 -3.64
N HIS A 20 -2.18 8.04 -4.16
CA HIS A 20 -3.00 7.14 -3.34
C HIS A 20 -2.63 5.68 -3.58
N CYS A 21 -2.73 4.85 -2.54
CA CYS A 21 -2.56 3.42 -2.71
C CYS A 21 -3.77 2.82 -3.42
N GLN A 22 -3.57 2.07 -4.51
CA GLN A 22 -4.66 1.35 -5.19
C GLN A 22 -5.31 0.25 -4.32
N ARG A 23 -4.64 -0.22 -3.26
CA ARG A 23 -5.15 -1.32 -2.42
C ARG A 23 -5.87 -0.86 -1.17
N CYS A 24 -5.32 0.10 -0.43
CA CYS A 24 -5.95 0.62 0.78
C CYS A 24 -6.66 1.96 0.58
N GLY A 25 -6.45 2.65 -0.54
CA GLY A 25 -7.01 3.98 -0.78
C GLY A 25 -6.36 5.11 0.03
N GLU A 26 -5.43 4.80 0.91
CA GLU A 26 -4.76 5.79 1.75
C GLU A 26 -3.79 6.66 0.94
N MET A 27 -3.64 7.90 1.40
CA MET A 27 -2.68 8.85 0.86
C MET A 27 -1.25 8.42 1.21
N ILE A 28 -0.41 8.28 0.19
CA ILE A 28 1.00 7.93 0.34
C ILE A 28 1.83 9.19 0.13
N LYS A 29 2.87 9.38 0.95
CA LYS A 29 3.88 10.42 0.68
C LYS A 29 4.53 10.18 -0.68
N GLU A 30 4.84 11.25 -1.39
CA GLU A 30 5.33 11.18 -2.76
C GLU A 30 6.67 10.47 -2.93
N SER A 31 7.48 10.50 -1.87
CA SER A 31 8.79 9.85 -1.78
C SER A 31 8.72 8.34 -1.68
N TYR A 32 7.56 7.77 -1.32
CA TYR A 32 7.39 6.33 -1.26
C TYR A 32 6.96 5.78 -2.63
N THR A 33 7.69 4.77 -3.10
CA THR A 33 7.36 3.99 -4.30
C THR A 33 6.23 2.99 -4.06
N TYR A 34 6.05 2.56 -2.80
CA TYR A 34 5.05 1.57 -2.41
C TYR A 34 4.36 1.98 -1.11
N CYS A 35 3.10 1.58 -0.94
CA CYS A 35 2.40 1.76 0.33
C CYS A 35 3.09 0.93 1.44
N PRO A 36 3.57 1.57 2.53
CA PRO A 36 4.31 0.88 3.58
C PRO A 36 3.45 -0.17 4.29
N ASP A 37 2.16 0.09 4.50
CA ASP A 37 1.29 -0.79 5.27
C ASP A 37 0.85 -2.00 4.47
N CYS A 38 0.47 -1.80 3.20
CA CYS A 38 0.26 -2.90 2.27
C CYS A 38 1.51 -3.79 2.13
N TYR A 39 2.70 -3.19 2.11
CA TYR A 39 3.96 -3.93 2.01
C TYR A 39 4.27 -4.74 3.28
N LYS A 40 4.04 -4.18 4.47
CA LYS A 40 4.18 -4.91 5.75
C LYS A 40 3.31 -6.16 5.78
N LEU A 41 2.03 -6.04 5.44
CA LEU A 41 1.08 -7.16 5.41
C LEU A 41 1.54 -8.28 4.47
N LEU A 42 2.07 -7.92 3.29
CA LEU A 42 2.64 -8.90 2.36
C LEU A 42 3.86 -9.61 2.94
N LYS A 43 4.75 -8.87 3.61
CA LYS A 43 5.96 -9.42 4.22
C LYS A 43 5.63 -10.41 5.34
N GLU A 44 4.65 -10.10 6.18
CA GLU A 44 4.21 -10.99 7.26
C GLU A 44 3.60 -12.29 6.75
N LYS A 45 2.74 -12.22 5.72
CA LYS A 45 2.17 -13.41 5.08
C LYS A 45 3.26 -14.34 4.53
N LYS A 46 4.30 -13.79 3.91
CA LYS A 46 5.45 -14.58 3.42
C LYS A 46 6.22 -15.25 4.56
N LYS A 47 6.48 -14.55 5.66
CA LYS A 47 7.18 -15.11 6.83
C LYS A 47 6.41 -16.30 7.43
N LYS A 48 5.10 -16.16 7.65
CA LYS A 48 4.26 -17.23 8.20
C LYS A 48 4.26 -18.48 7.32
N LYS A 49 4.13 -18.32 6.00
CA LYS A 49 4.23 -19.44 5.04
C LYS A 49 5.59 -20.14 5.08
N GLY A 50 6.68 -19.38 5.17
CA GLY A 50 8.03 -19.95 5.26
C GLY A 50 8.23 -20.80 6.52
N LEU A 51 7.72 -20.35 7.67
CA LEU A 51 7.78 -21.11 8.92
C LEU A 51 6.98 -22.41 8.85
N LEU A 52 5.75 -22.36 8.34
CA LEU A 52 4.91 -23.55 8.16
C LEU A 52 5.58 -24.59 7.26
N ASN A 53 6.19 -24.16 6.15
CA ASN A 53 6.88 -25.06 5.24
C ASN A 53 8.10 -25.72 5.90
N ARG A 54 8.84 -25.01 6.76
CA ARG A 54 9.95 -25.61 7.53
C ARG A 54 9.45 -26.66 8.52
N ILE A 55 8.38 -26.37 9.27
CA ILE A 55 7.81 -27.31 10.24
C ILE A 55 7.30 -28.57 9.52
N LYS A 56 6.59 -28.42 8.40
CA LYS A 56 6.15 -29.55 7.57
C LYS A 56 7.34 -30.39 7.10
N GLY A 57 8.42 -29.76 6.62
CA GLY A 57 9.63 -30.47 6.21
C GLY A 57 10.28 -31.29 7.33
N ILE A 58 10.29 -30.77 8.57
CA ILE A 58 10.82 -31.51 9.74
C ILE A 58 9.93 -32.70 10.07
N PHE A 59 8.60 -32.50 10.09
CA PHE A 59 7.64 -33.56 10.38
C PHE A 59 7.67 -34.66 9.32
N SER A 60 7.79 -34.31 8.04
CA SER A 60 7.94 -35.27 6.95
C SER A 60 9.17 -36.15 7.13
N ARG A 61 10.34 -35.58 7.47
CA ARG A 61 11.57 -36.36 7.71
C ARG A 61 11.47 -37.29 8.92
N LYS A 62 10.72 -36.89 9.96
CA LYS A 62 10.55 -37.71 11.16
C LYS A 62 9.61 -38.90 10.96
N LYS A 63 8.75 -38.86 9.94
CA LYS A 63 7.82 -39.95 9.60
C LYS A 63 8.50 -41.11 8.85
N GLU A 64 9.64 -40.87 8.20
CA GLU A 64 10.40 -41.89 7.46
C GLU A 64 11.33 -42.75 8.35
N GLN A 65 11.51 -42.38 9.62
CA GLN A 65 12.43 -43.08 10.55
C GLN A 65 11.72 -43.97 11.59
N ASN A 66 10.41 -44.19 11.47
CA ASN A 66 9.62 -45.11 12.29
C ASN A 66 8.92 -46.15 11.42
#